data_AF-A0A521ZKE7-F1
#
_entry.id   AF-A0A521ZKE7-F1
#
_cell.length_a   1.000
_cell.length_b   1.000
_cell.length_c   1.000
_cell.angle_alpha   90.00
_cell.angle_beta   90.00
_cell.angle_gamma   90.00
#
_symmetry.space_group_name_H-M   'P 1'
#
loop_
_entity.id
_entity.type
_entity.pdbx_description
1 polymer ?
#
loop_
_entity_poly.entity_id
_entity_poly.type
_entity_poly.pdbx_seq_one_letter_code
_entity_poly.pdbx_strand_id
1 'polypeptide(L)'
;MPKVSGRNGNGMRSSNTSKYDANNKVLSQTYGALAELRRELSDTKEAVASRGEILRSFATCPDSQRSWLLLEDYFEKLSLSRKDFPDTNWWPKMLAATGTTRLEELAFLFLRARRSVPTELAAHASAERFARAEEAEHEQKL
;
A
#
# COMPACT_ATOMS: atom_id res chain seq x y z
N MET A 1 -72.67 -15.03 12.93
CA MET A 1 -71.81 -16.25 12.97
C MET A 1 -72.19 -17.10 11.76
N PRO A 2 -71.27 -17.75 11.01
CA PRO A 2 -69.88 -18.19 11.29
C PRO A 2 -68.81 -17.47 10.42
N LYS A 3 -67.53 -17.25 10.81
CA LYS A 3 -66.32 -18.12 10.96
C LYS A 3 -65.97 -18.87 9.65
N VAL A 4 -64.75 -18.90 9.07
CA VAL A 4 -63.40 -19.12 9.65
C VAL A 4 -62.26 -18.61 8.70
N SER A 5 -61.18 -18.18 9.35
CA SER A 5 -59.75 -17.96 9.03
C SER A 5 -59.07 -18.39 7.72
N GLY A 6 -58.07 -17.57 7.35
CA GLY A 6 -56.81 -17.99 6.72
C GLY A 6 -55.70 -16.98 7.04
N ARG A 7 -54.69 -17.40 7.82
CA ARG A 7 -53.54 -16.62 8.30
C ARG A 7 -52.26 -17.02 7.53
N ASN A 8 -51.28 -16.11 7.54
CA ASN A 8 -49.91 -16.14 6.98
C ASN A 8 -49.81 -15.34 5.66
N GLY A 9 -49.06 -14.25 5.56
CA GLY A 9 -47.75 -14.00 6.16
C GLY A 9 -46.69 -14.32 5.11
N ASN A 10 -46.34 -13.36 4.25
CA ASN A 10 -44.95 -13.17 3.83
C ASN A 10 -44.80 -11.81 3.15
N GLY A 11 -43.87 -11.02 3.66
CA GLY A 11 -43.53 -9.72 3.08
C GLY A 11 -42.98 -9.88 1.68
N MET A 12 -43.37 -8.96 0.80
CA MET A 12 -42.57 -8.68 -0.39
C MET A 12 -42.41 -7.17 -0.49
N ARG A 13 -41.50 -6.64 0.34
CA ARG A 13 -40.89 -5.34 0.07
C ARG A 13 -40.12 -5.52 -1.24
N SER A 14 -40.60 -4.83 -2.27
CA SER A 14 -39.97 -4.67 -3.58
C SER A 14 -38.44 -4.62 -3.45
N SER A 15 -37.79 -5.56 -4.12
CA SER A 15 -36.35 -5.77 -4.21
C SER A 15 -35.68 -4.63 -5.01
N ASN A 16 -35.61 -3.44 -4.43
CA ASN A 16 -34.83 -2.32 -4.98
C ASN A 16 -33.34 -2.35 -4.59
N THR A 17 -32.90 -3.35 -3.83
CA THR A 17 -31.49 -3.51 -3.41
C THR A 17 -30.55 -4.03 -4.50
N SER A 18 -31.05 -4.57 -5.61
CA SER A 18 -30.20 -5.34 -6.53
C SER A 18 -29.35 -4.51 -7.51
N LYS A 19 -29.78 -3.29 -7.89
CA LYS A 19 -29.08 -2.55 -8.97
C LYS A 19 -27.85 -1.79 -8.47
N TYR A 20 -27.92 -1.24 -7.26
CA TYR A 20 -26.80 -0.50 -6.68
C TYR A 20 -25.69 -1.44 -6.22
N ASP A 21 -26.01 -2.58 -5.61
CA ASP A 21 -25.02 -3.59 -5.21
C ASP A 21 -24.37 -4.27 -6.42
N ALA A 22 -25.13 -4.55 -7.48
CA ALA A 22 -24.57 -5.08 -8.72
C ALA A 22 -23.59 -4.10 -9.37
N ASN A 23 -23.94 -2.81 -9.44
CA ASN A 23 -23.02 -1.78 -9.96
C ASN A 23 -21.79 -1.62 -9.07
N ASN A 24 -21.92 -1.59 -7.74
CA ASN A 24 -20.76 -1.47 -6.84
C ASN A 24 -19.85 -2.70 -6.90
N LYS A 25 -20.43 -3.90 -7.05
CA LYS A 25 -19.67 -5.14 -7.23
C LYS A 25 -18.95 -5.16 -8.57
N VAL A 26 -19.60 -4.76 -9.66
CA VAL A 26 -18.97 -4.66 -10.97
C VAL A 26 -17.88 -3.59 -10.97
N LEU A 27 -18.10 -2.43 -10.34
CA LEU A 27 -17.09 -1.38 -10.23
C LEU A 27 -15.91 -1.84 -9.37
N SER A 28 -16.12 -2.41 -8.18
CA SER A 28 -15.02 -2.94 -7.37
C SER A 28 -14.26 -4.08 -8.05
N GLN A 29 -14.94 -4.97 -8.76
CA GLN A 29 -14.32 -6.03 -9.54
C GLN A 29 -13.55 -5.49 -10.75
N THR A 30 -14.09 -4.50 -11.47
CA THR A 30 -13.42 -3.92 -12.64
C THR A 30 -12.27 -3.01 -12.25
N TYR A 31 -12.43 -2.16 -11.23
CA TYR A 31 -11.33 -1.36 -10.69
C TYR A 31 -10.27 -2.23 -10.01
N GLY A 32 -10.68 -3.31 -9.34
CA GLY A 32 -9.76 -4.30 -8.78
C GLY A 32 -8.97 -5.05 -9.85
N ALA A 33 -9.64 -5.58 -10.88
CA ALA A 33 -8.99 -6.28 -11.99
C ALA A 33 -8.12 -5.35 -12.85
N LEU A 34 -8.49 -4.07 -13.00
CA LEU A 34 -7.69 -3.09 -13.74
C LEU A 34 -6.50 -2.59 -12.89
N ALA A 35 -6.65 -2.50 -11.56
CA ALA A 35 -5.53 -2.27 -10.65
C ALA A 35 -4.57 -3.46 -10.64
N GLU A 36 -5.09 -4.69 -10.69
CA GLU A 36 -4.31 -5.92 -10.78
C GLU A 36 -3.58 -6.02 -12.11
N LEU A 37 -4.26 -5.73 -13.23
CA LEU A 37 -3.65 -5.69 -14.55
C LEU A 37 -2.60 -4.57 -14.67
N ARG A 38 -2.82 -3.41 -14.02
CA ARG A 38 -1.77 -2.37 -13.90
C ARG A 38 -0.61 -2.86 -13.05
N ARG A 39 -0.86 -3.55 -11.95
CA ARG A 39 0.18 -4.18 -11.11
C ARG A 39 1.01 -5.18 -11.92
N GLU A 40 0.35 -6.03 -12.70
CA GLU A 40 0.97 -7.01 -13.60
C GLU A 40 1.75 -6.34 -14.74
N LEU A 41 1.23 -5.27 -15.33
CA LEU A 41 1.91 -4.49 -16.38
C LEU A 41 3.07 -3.62 -15.83
N SER A 42 3.03 -3.24 -14.56
CA SER A 42 4.08 -2.45 -13.88
C SER A 42 5.24 -3.29 -13.33
N ASP A 43 5.08 -4.61 -13.21
CA ASP A 43 6.10 -5.55 -12.71
C ASP A 43 6.75 -6.38 -13.83
N THR A 44 6.95 -5.78 -15.01
CA THR A 44 7.90 -6.38 -15.97
C THR A 44 9.28 -6.47 -15.33
N LYS A 45 10.07 -7.47 -15.70
CA LYS A 45 11.41 -7.69 -15.10
C LYS A 45 12.31 -6.47 -15.30
N GLU A 46 12.15 -5.79 -16.42
CA GLU A 46 12.84 -4.57 -16.79
C GLU A 46 12.42 -3.39 -15.89
N ALA A 47 11.12 -3.25 -15.62
CA ALA A 47 10.63 -2.23 -14.70
C ALA A 47 11.15 -2.45 -13.28
N VAL A 48 11.08 -3.69 -12.78
CA VAL A 48 11.63 -4.07 -11.47
C VAL A 48 13.14 -3.82 -11.40
N ALA A 49 13.88 -4.17 -12.45
CA ALA A 49 15.33 -3.94 -12.53
C ALA A 49 15.68 -2.44 -12.50
N SER A 50 14.96 -1.62 -13.29
CA SER A 50 15.18 -0.17 -13.34
C SER A 50 14.90 0.50 -11.99
N ARG A 51 13.83 0.08 -11.29
CA ARG A 51 13.52 0.55 -9.94
C ARG A 51 14.59 0.10 -8.94
N GLY A 52 15.06 -1.14 -9.05
CA GLY A 52 16.15 -1.67 -8.23
C GLY A 52 17.48 -0.92 -8.41
N GLU A 53 17.78 -0.38 -9.59
CA GLU A 53 18.95 0.47 -9.83
C GLU A 53 18.89 1.79 -9.06
N ILE A 54 17.70 2.41 -9.04
CA ILE A 54 17.47 3.64 -8.29
C ILE A 54 17.61 3.38 -6.80
N LEU A 55 17.02 2.29 -6.29
CA LEU A 55 17.14 1.91 -4.88
C LEU A 55 18.59 1.64 -4.48
N ARG A 56 19.38 0.97 -5.33
CA ARG A 56 20.82 0.78 -5.09
C ARG A 56 21.56 2.10 -4.95
N SER A 57 21.28 3.07 -5.84
CA SER A 57 21.88 4.40 -5.78
C SER A 57 21.42 5.19 -4.56
N PHE A 58 20.13 5.10 -4.21
CA PHE A 58 19.52 5.74 -3.06
C PHE A 58 20.09 5.23 -1.73
N ALA A 59 20.29 3.91 -1.61
CA ALA A 59 20.81 3.26 -0.42
C ALA A 59 22.17 3.83 0.02
N THR A 60 23.08 4.08 -0.93
CA THR A 60 24.45 4.51 -0.64
C THR A 60 24.68 6.02 -0.80
N CYS A 61 23.66 6.79 -1.16
CA CYS A 61 23.83 8.21 -1.44
C CYS A 61 24.08 9.01 -0.13
N PRO A 62 25.21 9.72 0.02
CA PRO A 62 25.50 10.49 1.22
C PRO A 62 24.82 11.87 1.22
N ASP A 63 24.47 12.39 0.03
CA ASP A 63 23.86 13.71 -0.12
C ASP A 63 22.34 13.63 0.07
N SER A 64 21.80 14.46 0.97
CA SER A 64 20.40 14.41 1.36
C SER A 64 19.47 14.89 0.24
N GLN A 65 19.87 15.93 -0.50
CA GLN A 65 19.08 16.47 -1.61
C GLN A 65 19.02 15.49 -2.79
N ARG A 66 20.14 14.86 -3.13
CA ARG A 66 20.21 13.85 -4.18
C ARG A 66 19.45 12.58 -3.79
N SER A 67 19.57 12.14 -2.53
CA SER A 67 18.78 11.01 -2.02
C SER A 67 17.28 11.28 -2.14
N TRP A 68 16.86 12.52 -1.86
CA TRP A 68 15.47 12.94 -2.01
C TRP A 68 14.98 12.84 -3.45
N LEU A 69 15.76 13.33 -4.42
CA LEU A 69 15.39 13.25 -5.84
C LEU A 69 15.33 11.82 -6.35
N LEU A 70 16.25 10.96 -5.92
CA LEU A 70 16.23 9.52 -6.26
C LEU A 70 14.97 8.84 -5.72
N LEU A 71 14.56 9.19 -4.51
CA LEU A 71 13.34 8.67 -3.92
C LEU A 71 12.09 9.16 -4.67
N GLU A 72 12.07 10.42 -5.09
CA GLU A 72 10.97 10.95 -5.91
C GLU A 72 10.86 10.23 -7.26
N ASP A 73 11.97 10.02 -7.98
CA ASP A 73 11.97 9.26 -9.24
C ASP A 73 11.50 7.81 -9.02
N TYR A 74 11.92 7.18 -7.92
CA TYR A 74 11.41 5.86 -7.56
C TYR A 74 9.89 5.85 -7.36
N PHE A 75 9.35 6.81 -6.59
CA PHE A 75 7.91 6.93 -6.38
C PHE A 75 7.15 7.26 -7.66
N GLU A 76 7.69 8.13 -8.51
CA GLU A 76 7.10 8.46 -9.81
C GLU A 76 6.94 7.21 -10.69
N LYS A 77 7.94 6.31 -10.72
CA LYS A 77 7.84 5.02 -11.43
C LYS A 77 6.78 4.08 -10.86
N LEU A 78 6.42 4.25 -9.60
CA LEU A 78 5.30 3.54 -8.97
C LEU A 78 3.97 4.30 -9.05
N SER A 79 3.94 5.47 -9.70
CA SER A 79 2.79 6.39 -9.70
C SER A 79 2.35 6.78 -8.29
N LEU A 80 3.32 6.94 -7.38
CA LEU A 80 3.15 7.36 -6.00
C LEU A 80 3.75 8.75 -5.79
N SER A 81 3.31 9.42 -4.73
CA SER A 81 3.88 10.67 -4.25
C SER A 81 4.14 10.57 -2.75
N ARG A 82 5.02 11.42 -2.21
CA ARG A 82 5.19 11.55 -0.74
C ARG A 82 3.89 11.84 0.00
N LYS A 83 2.93 12.50 -0.65
CA LYS A 83 1.60 12.79 -0.08
C LYS A 83 0.77 11.54 0.20
N ASP A 84 1.13 10.40 -0.41
CA ASP A 84 0.50 9.11 -0.18
C ASP A 84 0.87 8.49 1.18
N PHE A 85 1.88 9.04 1.85
CA PHE A 85 2.36 8.60 3.16
C PHE A 85 2.01 9.65 4.22
N PRO A 86 1.16 9.30 5.21
CA PRO A 86 0.59 10.28 6.15
C PRO A 86 1.55 10.74 7.25
N ASP A 87 2.62 9.98 7.52
CA ASP A 87 3.64 10.38 8.50
C ASP A 87 4.58 11.43 7.86
N THR A 88 5.03 12.40 8.64
CA THR A 88 5.99 13.43 8.23
C THR A 88 7.39 13.19 8.78
N ASN A 89 7.54 12.32 9.78
CA ASN A 89 8.81 12.10 10.48
C ASN A 89 9.64 10.92 9.94
N TRP A 90 9.24 10.32 8.82
CA TRP A 90 9.97 9.19 8.23
C TRP A 90 11.25 9.63 7.49
N TRP A 91 11.29 10.83 6.90
CA TRP A 91 12.43 11.25 6.09
C TRP A 91 13.74 11.41 6.90
N PRO A 92 13.73 12.06 8.08
CA PRO A 92 14.94 12.14 8.91
C PRO A 92 15.47 10.75 9.33
N LYS A 93 14.59 9.79 9.64
CA LYS A 93 14.97 8.41 9.99
C LYS A 93 15.65 7.72 8.81
N MET A 94 15.10 7.89 7.62
CA MET A 94 15.63 7.32 6.39
C MET A 94 17.01 7.89 6.03
N LEU A 95 17.23 9.19 6.31
CA LEU A 95 18.54 9.83 6.13
C LEU A 95 19.57 9.36 7.16
N ALA A 96 19.17 9.05 8.39
CA ALA A 96 20.05 8.52 9.42
C ALA A 96 20.55 7.10 9.11
N ALA A 97 19.78 6.33 8.33
CA ALA A 97 20.15 5.01 7.84
C ALA A 97 20.96 5.09 6.52
N THR A 98 21.77 4.07 6.23
CA THR A 98 22.52 3.94 4.96
C THR A 98 22.59 2.47 4.52
N GLY A 99 22.76 2.22 3.23
CA GLY A 99 22.83 0.87 2.67
C GLY A 99 21.51 0.12 2.84
N THR A 100 21.58 -1.14 3.30
CA THR A 100 20.41 -2.01 3.42
C THR A 100 19.41 -1.52 4.48
N THR A 101 19.89 -0.89 5.56
CA THR A 101 18.99 -0.37 6.60
C THR A 101 18.13 0.78 6.09
N ARG A 102 18.65 1.59 5.15
CA ARG A 102 17.86 2.63 4.47
C ARG A 102 16.74 2.04 3.61
N LEU A 103 17.00 0.90 2.95
CA LEU A 103 15.98 0.19 2.18
C LEU A 103 14.95 -0.49 3.09
N GLU A 104 15.35 -0.95 4.27
CA GLU A 104 14.45 -1.46 5.30
C GLU A 104 13.52 -0.35 5.80
N GLU A 105 14.03 0.84 6.11
CA GLU A 105 13.19 2.01 6.48
C GLU A 105 12.19 2.37 5.38
N LEU A 106 12.62 2.31 4.11
CA LEU A 106 11.71 2.52 2.98
C LEU A 106 10.63 1.43 2.91
N ALA A 107 10.98 0.15 3.11
CA ALA A 107 10.00 -0.92 3.18
C ALA A 107 9.01 -0.74 4.35
N PHE A 108 9.50 -0.30 5.51
CA PHE A 108 8.68 -0.01 6.69
C PHE A 108 7.71 1.14 6.44
N LEU A 109 8.09 2.14 5.63
CA LEU A 109 7.19 3.21 5.21
C LEU A 109 5.95 2.67 4.49
N PHE A 110 6.12 1.70 3.57
CA PHE A 110 5.00 1.03 2.91
C PHE A 110 4.13 0.23 3.88
N LEU A 111 4.75 -0.50 4.81
CA LEU A 111 4.04 -1.29 5.82
C LEU A 111 3.21 -0.40 6.77
N ARG A 112 3.79 0.71 7.25
CA ARG A 112 3.10 1.71 8.10
C ARG A 112 1.92 2.34 7.38
N ALA A 113 2.08 2.65 6.10
CA ALA A 113 1.01 3.17 5.26
C ALA A 113 -0.03 2.11 4.84
N ARG A 114 0.09 0.86 5.31
CA ARG A 114 -0.79 -0.27 4.95
C ARG A 114 -0.87 -0.50 3.44
N ARG A 115 0.22 -0.23 2.72
CA ARG A 115 0.34 -0.45 1.27
C ARG A 115 1.10 -1.73 0.97
N SER A 116 0.88 -2.28 -0.23
CA SER A 116 1.66 -3.41 -0.73
C SER A 116 3.12 -2.99 -0.94
N VAL A 117 4.06 -3.81 -0.47
CA VAL A 117 5.49 -3.57 -0.68
C VAL A 117 5.86 -3.93 -2.12
N PRO A 118 6.56 -3.04 -2.85
CA PRO A 118 7.09 -3.34 -4.18
C PRO A 118 8.03 -4.54 -4.18
N THR A 119 8.01 -5.32 -5.27
CA THR A 119 8.74 -6.60 -5.39
C THR A 119 10.24 -6.48 -5.11
N GLU A 120 10.88 -5.39 -5.54
CA GLU A 120 12.29 -5.09 -5.30
C GLU A 120 12.64 -4.79 -3.83
N LEU A 121 11.66 -4.37 -3.03
CA LEU A 121 11.81 -4.11 -1.59
C LEU A 121 11.39 -5.29 -0.71
N ALA A 122 10.79 -6.33 -1.30
CA ALA A 122 10.27 -7.48 -0.55
C ALA A 122 11.35 -8.18 0.30
N ALA A 123 12.61 -8.21 -0.17
CA ALA A 123 13.74 -8.77 0.56
C ALA A 123 14.09 -7.98 1.85
N HIS A 124 13.72 -6.70 1.91
CA HIS A 124 13.97 -5.81 3.04
C HIS A 124 12.75 -5.64 3.97
N ALA A 125 11.56 -6.08 3.52
CA ALA A 125 10.31 -6.02 4.28
C ALA A 125 10.17 -7.16 5.30
N SER A 126 11.13 -7.29 6.22
CA SER A 126 11.06 -8.30 7.27
C SER A 126 10.12 -7.88 8.40
N ALA A 127 9.08 -8.68 8.66
CA ALA A 127 8.10 -8.41 9.70
C ALA A 127 8.70 -8.37 11.12
N GLU A 128 9.73 -9.20 11.38
CA GLU A 128 10.43 -9.23 12.66
C GLU A 128 11.20 -7.93 12.92
N ARG A 129 11.94 -7.42 11.93
CA ARG A 129 12.67 -6.15 12.09
C ARG A 129 11.72 -4.96 12.15
N PHE A 130 10.62 -5.02 11.41
CA PHE A 130 9.57 -4.01 11.49
C PHE A 130 8.98 -3.92 12.90
N ALA A 131 8.63 -5.07 13.51
CA ALA A 131 8.12 -5.11 14.89
C ALA A 131 9.11 -4.51 15.89
N ARG A 132 10.40 -4.87 15.78
CA ARG A 132 11.46 -4.30 16.63
C ARG A 132 11.64 -2.79 16.44
N ALA A 133 11.53 -2.31 15.21
CA ALA A 133 11.60 -0.88 14.91
C ALA A 133 10.40 -0.11 15.49
N GLU A 134 9.19 -0.68 15.39
CA GLU A 134 7.99 -0.09 16.00
C GLU A 134 8.04 -0.09 17.54
N GLU A 135 8.53 -1.17 18.16
CA GLU A 135 8.73 -1.25 19.62
C GLU A 135 9.72 -0.18 20.10
N ALA A 136 10.88 -0.06 19.45
CA ALA A 136 11.87 0.97 19.77
C ALA A 136 11.31 2.39 19.62
N GLU A 137 10.45 2.63 18.62
CA GLU A 137 9.77 3.91 18.45
C GLU A 137 8.70 4.17 19.52
N HIS A 138 8.03 3.13 20.01
CA HIS A 138 7.05 3.25 21.08
C HIS A 138 7.74 3.50 22.43
N GLU A 139 8.88 2.87 22.68
CA GLU A 139 9.71 3.11 23.88
C GLU A 139 10.30 4.52 23.91
N GLN A 140 10.69 5.10 22.76
CA GLN A 140 11.18 6.48 22.72
C GLN A 140 10.09 7.55 22.91
N LYS A 141 8.81 7.18 22.77
CA LYS A 141 7.67 8.09 22.98
C LYS A 141 7.14 8.07 24.42
N LEU A 142 7.56 7.10 25.25
CA LEU A 142 7.27 7.05 26.69
C LEU A 142 8.26 7.92 27.49
#